data_AF-A0A1S1N0S7-F1
#
_entry.id   AF-A0A1S1N0S7-F1
#
_cell.length_a   1.000
_cell.length_b   1.000
_cell.length_c   1.000
_cell.angle_alpha   90.00
_cell.angle_beta   90.00
_cell.angle_gamma   90.00
#
_symmetry.space_group_name_H-M   'P 1'
#
loop_
_entity.id
_entity.type
_entity.pdbx_description
1 polymer ?
#
loop_
_entity_poly.entity_id
_entity_poly.type
_entity_poly.pdbx_seq_one_letter_code
_entity_poly.pdbx_strand_id
1 'polypeptide(L)'
;MQTKIQTLPSKKNIALVAHDGKKAALKAWCLTHKNVLQTHHLFATGTTGHVIEKATGLSVEKLLSGPMGGDQQIGAKIAEHQIHMLVFFWDPLASQPHDPDVKALLRLAAVWNIPVACNEVTADLLIASPSISDEITRDLPDYQGYLATRLD
;
A
#
# COMPACT_ATOMS: atom_id res chain seq x y z
N MET A 1 -24.22 -5.11 5.04
CA MET A 1 -23.25 -4.91 6.12
C MET A 1 -23.27 -3.44 6.48
N GLN A 2 -23.40 -3.09 7.76
CA GLN A 2 -23.35 -1.69 8.20
C GLN A 2 -21.96 -1.09 7.92
N THR A 3 -21.89 0.22 7.75
CA THR A 3 -20.64 0.95 7.55
C THR A 3 -20.34 1.86 8.73
N LYS A 4 -19.05 2.09 8.98
CA LYS A 4 -18.53 3.06 9.94
C LYS A 4 -17.60 4.03 9.24
N ILE A 5 -17.57 5.26 9.71
CA ILE A 5 -16.65 6.29 9.23
C ILE A 5 -15.30 6.13 9.93
N GLN A 6 -14.20 6.19 9.16
CA GLN A 6 -12.84 6.32 9.70
C GLN A 6 -12.08 7.39 8.92
N THR A 7 -11.15 8.06 9.59
CA THR A 7 -10.27 9.06 9.00
C THR A 7 -8.87 8.49 8.75
N LEU A 8 -8.34 8.67 7.54
CA LEU A 8 -6.93 8.52 7.23
C LEU A 8 -6.17 9.78 7.67
N PRO A 9 -5.02 9.68 8.35
CA PRO A 9 -4.29 10.84 8.85
C PRO A 9 -3.64 11.66 7.72
N SER A 10 -3.35 12.94 7.95
CA SER A 10 -2.60 13.81 7.03
C SER A 10 -1.25 13.20 6.63
N LYS A 11 -0.47 12.69 7.60
CA LYS A 11 0.75 11.94 7.36
C LYS A 11 0.45 10.47 7.06
N LYS A 12 0.58 10.07 5.80
CA LYS A 12 0.27 8.72 5.33
C LYS A 12 1.37 7.70 5.68
N ASN A 13 0.93 6.45 5.85
CA ASN A 13 1.80 5.27 5.89
C ASN A 13 1.63 4.59 4.52
N ILE A 14 2.64 4.67 3.67
CA ILE A 14 2.56 4.29 2.26
C ILE A 14 3.34 2.99 2.07
N ALA A 15 2.66 1.92 1.63
CA ALA A 15 3.30 0.69 1.24
C ALA A 15 3.76 0.76 -0.23
N LEU A 16 5.03 0.46 -0.48
CA LEU A 16 5.69 0.46 -1.78
C LEU A 16 6.09 -0.98 -2.15
N VAL A 17 5.42 -1.53 -3.15
CA VAL A 17 5.61 -2.93 -3.58
C VAL A 17 5.81 -2.96 -5.09
N ALA A 18 6.74 -3.79 -5.57
CA ALA A 18 6.93 -4.02 -7.00
C ALA A 18 7.39 -5.44 -7.30
N HIS A 19 6.84 -6.05 -8.36
CA HIS A 19 7.43 -7.23 -8.97
C HIS A 19 8.81 -6.90 -9.54
N ASP A 20 9.65 -7.91 -9.75
CA ASP A 20 11.05 -7.71 -10.18
C ASP A 20 11.16 -6.86 -11.45
N GLY A 21 10.35 -7.14 -12.48
CA GLY A 21 10.29 -6.37 -13.73
C GLY A 21 9.82 -4.91 -13.56
N LYS A 22 9.26 -4.55 -12.40
CA LYS A 22 8.70 -3.22 -12.10
C LYS A 22 9.48 -2.43 -11.05
N LYS A 23 10.46 -3.04 -10.38
CA LYS A 23 11.29 -2.35 -9.36
C LYS A 23 12.01 -1.13 -9.91
N ALA A 24 12.48 -1.18 -11.17
CA ALA A 24 13.12 -0.05 -11.82
C ALA A 24 12.17 1.14 -11.99
N ALA A 25 10.92 0.87 -12.40
CA ALA A 25 9.88 1.88 -12.55
C ALA A 25 9.48 2.49 -11.19
N LEU A 26 9.24 1.65 -10.17
CA LEU A 26 8.91 2.14 -8.83
C LEU A 26 10.05 2.98 -8.23
N LYS A 27 11.30 2.57 -8.44
CA LYS A 27 12.48 3.34 -8.03
C LYS A 27 12.51 4.72 -8.71
N ALA A 28 12.29 4.77 -10.02
CA ALA A 28 12.26 6.03 -10.77
C ALA A 28 11.13 6.95 -10.29
N TRP A 29 9.94 6.39 -10.06
CA TRP A 29 8.81 7.11 -9.49
C TRP A 29 9.13 7.70 -8.11
N CYS A 30 9.78 6.92 -7.23
CA CYS A 30 10.20 7.41 -5.90
C CYS A 30 11.26 8.52 -5.98
N LEU A 31 12.14 8.51 -6.98
CA LEU A 31 13.10 9.59 -7.21
C LEU A 31 12.40 10.87 -7.61
N THR A 32 11.46 10.78 -8.56
CA THR A 32 10.66 11.92 -9.03
C THR A 32 9.87 12.57 -7.90
N HIS A 33 9.22 11.75 -7.07
CA HIS A 33 8.31 12.22 -6.01
C HIS A 33 8.94 12.26 -4.62
N LYS A 34 10.27 12.18 -4.53
CA LYS A 34 11.03 12.11 -3.27
C LYS A 34 10.60 13.17 -2.26
N ASN A 35 10.37 14.39 -2.73
CA ASN A 35 10.05 15.53 -1.88
C ASN A 35 8.71 15.40 -1.15
N VAL A 36 7.72 14.74 -1.77
CA VAL A 36 6.43 14.46 -1.14
C VAL A 36 6.56 13.20 -0.26
N LEU A 37 7.17 12.15 -0.79
CA LEU A 37 7.32 10.86 -0.10
C LEU A 37 8.07 10.98 1.23
N GLN A 38 9.09 11.84 1.34
CA GLN A 38 9.83 12.06 2.59
C GLN A 38 8.97 12.66 3.72
N THR A 39 7.81 13.25 3.41
CA THR A 39 6.88 13.78 4.42
C THR A 39 5.97 12.71 5.02
N HIS A 40 6.01 11.49 4.47
CA HIS A 40 5.20 10.35 4.87
C HIS A 40 6.06 9.23 5.46
N HIS A 41 5.43 8.22 6.06
CA HIS A 41 6.12 7.01 6.50
C HIS A 41 6.05 5.97 5.38
N LEU A 42 7.20 5.41 5.01
CA LEU A 42 7.29 4.48 3.89
C LEU A 42 7.55 3.07 4.40
N PHE A 43 6.80 2.12 3.85
CA PHE A 43 6.94 0.69 4.09
C PHE A 43 7.22 0.02 2.75
N ALA A 44 8.01 -1.04 2.72
CA ALA A 44 8.22 -1.82 1.50
C ALA A 44 8.57 -3.27 1.79
N THR A 45 8.28 -4.16 0.84
CA THR A 45 8.81 -5.53 0.89
C THR A 45 10.34 -5.52 0.71
N GLY A 46 11.00 -6.51 1.30
CA GLY A 46 12.45 -6.52 1.55
C GLY A 46 13.31 -5.98 0.39
N THR A 47 13.31 -6.65 -0.76
CA THR A 47 14.14 -6.25 -1.91
C THR A 47 13.76 -4.86 -2.44
N THR A 48 12.46 -4.55 -2.51
CA THR A 48 11.96 -3.26 -2.98
C THR A 48 12.44 -2.12 -2.09
N GLY A 49 12.31 -2.28 -0.76
CA GLY A 49 12.74 -1.26 0.19
C GLY A 49 14.23 -0.96 0.13
N HIS A 50 15.07 -1.99 0.02
CA HIS A 50 16.52 -1.78 -0.14
C HIS A 50 16.87 -1.04 -1.44
N VAL A 51 16.20 -1.37 -2.55
CA VAL A 51 16.42 -0.69 -3.84
C VAL A 51 16.03 0.79 -3.76
N ILE A 52 14.88 1.10 -3.15
CA ILE A 52 14.37 2.47 -3.02
C ILE A 52 15.27 3.28 -2.08
N GLU A 53 15.55 2.79 -0.88
CA GLU A 53 16.37 3.48 0.11
C GLU A 53 17.77 3.78 -0.43
N LYS A 54 18.43 2.79 -1.06
CA LYS A 54 19.75 2.97 -1.68
C LYS A 54 19.76 4.05 -2.77
N ALA A 55 18.71 4.13 -3.57
CA ALA A 55 18.65 5.05 -4.70
C ALA A 55 18.24 6.47 -4.29
N THR A 56 17.35 6.60 -3.31
CA THR A 56 16.67 7.86 -2.97
C THR A 56 17.18 8.49 -1.68
N GLY A 57 17.71 7.69 -0.76
CA GLY A 57 17.99 8.09 0.62
C GLY A 57 16.73 8.25 1.49
N LEU A 58 15.56 7.84 1.00
CA LEU A 58 14.32 7.82 1.79
C LEU A 58 14.43 6.74 2.88
N SER A 59 13.99 7.05 4.10
CA SER A 59 13.86 6.05 5.16
C SER A 59 12.67 5.15 4.87
N VAL A 60 12.90 3.85 4.74
CA VAL A 60 11.87 2.85 4.42
C VAL A 60 11.89 1.73 5.46
N GLU A 61 10.75 1.49 6.10
CA GLU A 61 10.54 0.31 6.93
C GLU A 61 10.44 -0.93 6.03
N LYS A 62 11.44 -1.81 6.14
CA LYS A 62 11.58 -3.00 5.31
C LYS A 62 10.92 -4.19 6.00
N LEU A 63 9.96 -4.78 5.31
CA LEU A 63 9.31 -6.03 5.67
C LEU A 63 10.02 -7.21 4.99
N LEU A 64 9.48 -8.42 5.13
CA LEU A 64 9.97 -9.58 4.38
C LEU A 64 9.82 -9.36 2.87
N SER A 65 10.52 -10.16 2.06
CA SER A 65 10.23 -10.20 0.62
C SER A 65 8.80 -10.73 0.40
N GLY A 66 8.12 -10.24 -0.64
CA GLY A 66 6.74 -10.61 -0.96
C GLY A 66 6.52 -12.14 -0.93
N PRO A 67 7.28 -12.93 -1.72
CA PRO A 67 7.15 -14.39 -1.76
C PRO A 67 7.43 -15.12 -0.44
N MET A 68 8.09 -14.47 0.52
CA MET A 68 8.44 -15.04 1.82
C MET A 68 7.51 -14.58 2.95
N GLY A 69 6.37 -13.96 2.63
CA GLY A 69 5.40 -13.50 3.63
C GLY A 69 5.22 -11.98 3.71
N GLY A 70 6.01 -11.21 2.95
CA GLY A 70 5.98 -9.75 3.00
C GLY A 70 4.63 -9.16 2.58
N ASP A 71 3.97 -9.77 1.60
CA ASP A 71 2.66 -9.31 1.12
C ASP A 71 1.58 -9.52 2.18
N GLN A 72 1.65 -10.61 2.95
CA GLN A 72 0.76 -10.86 4.08
C GLN A 72 1.05 -9.91 5.25
N GLN A 73 2.32 -9.54 5.50
CA GLN A 73 2.64 -8.52 6.50
C GLN A 73 2.00 -7.17 6.16
N ILE A 74 2.07 -6.76 4.89
CA ILE A 74 1.40 -5.54 4.43
C ILE A 74 -0.12 -5.69 4.56
N GLY A 75 -0.68 -6.83 4.14
CA GLY A 75 -2.11 -7.11 4.25
C GLY A 75 -2.63 -7.04 5.69
N ALA A 76 -1.89 -7.59 6.66
CA ALA A 76 -2.19 -7.48 8.08
C ALA A 76 -2.18 -6.01 8.53
N LYS A 77 -1.14 -5.25 8.17
CA LYS A 77 -1.05 -3.82 8.49
C LYS A 77 -2.17 -2.99 7.85
N ILE A 78 -2.65 -3.34 6.67
CA ILE A 78 -3.84 -2.71 6.06
C ILE A 78 -5.08 -2.97 6.94
N ALA A 79 -5.29 -4.22 7.36
CA ALA A 79 -6.42 -4.60 8.20
C ALA A 79 -6.38 -3.99 9.61
N GLU A 80 -5.18 -3.76 10.13
CA GLU A 80 -4.92 -3.06 11.39
C GLU A 80 -4.93 -1.52 11.26
N HIS A 81 -5.27 -1.00 10.09
CA HIS A 81 -5.30 0.44 9.78
C HIS A 81 -3.94 1.14 9.93
N GLN A 82 -2.83 0.40 9.80
CA GLN A 82 -1.46 0.91 9.87
C GLN A 82 -0.88 1.26 8.50
N ILE A 83 -1.51 0.84 7.40
CA ILE A 83 -1.19 1.28 6.03
C ILE A 83 -2.36 2.10 5.50
N HIS A 84 -2.04 3.29 5.00
CA HIS A 84 -3.02 4.28 4.54
C HIS A 84 -3.10 4.38 3.02
N MET A 85 -2.08 3.92 2.30
CA MET A 85 -2.02 3.93 0.84
C MET A 85 -1.13 2.78 0.35
N LEU A 86 -1.52 2.15 -0.75
CA LEU A 86 -0.75 1.09 -1.41
C LEU A 86 -0.32 1.52 -2.81
N VAL A 87 0.99 1.54 -3.06
CA VAL A 87 1.56 1.62 -4.41
C VAL A 87 2.15 0.26 -4.74
N PHE A 88 1.47 -0.49 -5.60
CA PHE A 88 1.87 -1.82 -6.00
C PHE A 88 2.06 -1.91 -7.51
N PHE A 89 3.30 -1.75 -7.99
CA PHE A 89 3.63 -1.97 -9.39
C PHE A 89 3.84 -3.46 -9.65
N TRP A 90 2.74 -4.17 -9.88
CA TRP A 90 2.77 -5.57 -10.28
C TRP A 90 2.98 -5.70 -11.80
N ASP A 91 3.51 -6.84 -12.23
CA ASP A 91 3.74 -7.17 -13.63
C ASP A 91 2.52 -7.94 -14.19
N PRO A 92 1.74 -7.35 -15.12
CA PRO A 92 0.54 -7.98 -15.65
C PRO A 92 0.82 -9.03 -16.75
N LEU A 93 2.05 -9.13 -17.24
CA LEU A 93 2.42 -10.03 -18.33
C LEU A 93 3.24 -11.24 -17.85
N ALA A 94 3.75 -11.20 -16.63
CA ALA A 94 4.52 -12.29 -16.04
C ALA A 94 3.72 -13.00 -14.93
N SER A 95 3.55 -14.32 -15.07
CA SER A 95 3.00 -15.13 -13.98
C SER A 95 3.94 -15.11 -12.78
N GLN A 96 3.41 -14.79 -11.60
CA GLN A 96 4.17 -14.91 -10.36
C GLN A 96 3.76 -16.16 -9.57
N PRO A 97 4.72 -16.88 -8.97
CA PRO A 97 4.40 -17.99 -8.05
C PRO A 97 3.49 -17.57 -6.88
N HIS A 98 3.50 -16.27 -6.55
CA HIS A 98 2.72 -15.66 -5.47
C HIS A 98 1.54 -14.81 -6.01
N ASP A 99 1.03 -15.06 -7.24
CA ASP A 99 -0.17 -14.39 -7.77
C ASP A 99 -1.40 -14.45 -6.83
N PRO A 100 -1.66 -15.55 -6.07
CA PRO A 100 -2.71 -15.56 -5.06
C PRO A 100 -2.55 -14.46 -4.01
N ASP A 101 -1.32 -14.15 -3.64
CA ASP A 101 -0.99 -13.16 -2.62
C ASP A 101 -1.23 -11.74 -3.13
N VAL A 102 -0.91 -11.47 -4.40
CA VAL A 102 -1.23 -10.21 -5.08
C VAL A 102 -2.74 -9.93 -5.02
N LYS A 103 -3.55 -10.93 -5.38
CA LYS A 103 -5.01 -10.81 -5.35
C LYS A 103 -5.53 -10.65 -3.93
N ALA A 104 -4.97 -11.39 -2.97
CA ALA A 104 -5.36 -11.29 -1.56
C ALA A 104 -5.07 -9.88 -0.99
N LEU A 105 -3.91 -9.31 -1.34
CA LEU A 105 -3.50 -7.98 -0.90
C LEU A 105 -4.40 -6.88 -1.50
N LEU A 106 -4.64 -6.91 -2.82
CA LEU A 106 -5.53 -5.94 -3.48
C LEU A 106 -6.98 -6.06 -2.96
N ARG A 107 -7.46 -7.28 -2.71
CA ARG A 107 -8.76 -7.52 -2.07
C ARG A 107 -8.82 -6.88 -0.68
N LEU A 108 -7.79 -7.05 0.16
CA LEU A 108 -7.73 -6.43 1.48
C LEU A 108 -7.76 -4.90 1.39
N ALA A 109 -6.99 -4.32 0.47
CA ALA A 109 -6.97 -2.89 0.25
C ALA A 109 -8.36 -2.34 -0.16
N ALA A 110 -9.09 -3.07 -1.00
CA ALA A 110 -10.45 -2.73 -1.40
C ALA A 110 -11.45 -2.86 -0.23
N VAL A 111 -11.37 -3.94 0.56
CA VAL A 111 -12.24 -4.11 1.76
C VAL A 111 -12.05 -2.96 2.74
N TRP A 112 -10.79 -2.56 2.96
CA TRP A 112 -10.45 -1.51 3.91
C TRP A 112 -10.37 -0.13 3.27
N ASN A 113 -10.85 0.03 2.04
CA ASN A 113 -11.02 1.31 1.34
C ASN A 113 -9.80 2.25 1.50
N ILE A 114 -8.59 1.75 1.21
CA ILE A 114 -7.40 2.60 1.07
C ILE A 114 -7.19 2.97 -0.40
N PRO A 115 -6.59 4.13 -0.72
CA PRO A 115 -6.10 4.43 -2.05
C PRO A 115 -5.09 3.38 -2.52
N VAL A 116 -5.27 2.90 -3.75
CA VAL A 116 -4.39 1.91 -4.39
C VAL A 116 -3.95 2.41 -5.76
N ALA A 117 -2.64 2.38 -6.01
CA ALA A 117 -2.06 2.55 -7.33
C ALA A 117 -1.42 1.23 -7.79
N CYS A 118 -1.91 0.71 -8.91
CA CYS A 118 -1.38 -0.51 -9.53
C CYS A 118 -0.38 -0.23 -10.67
N ASN A 119 -0.20 1.04 -11.01
CA ASN A 119 0.65 1.52 -12.10
C ASN A 119 1.10 2.97 -11.82
N GLU A 120 2.03 3.44 -12.63
CA GLU A 120 2.69 4.74 -12.54
C GLU A 120 1.70 5.90 -12.62
N VAL A 121 0.77 5.85 -13.59
CA VAL A 121 -0.19 6.95 -13.83
C VAL A 121 -1.13 7.10 -12.64
N THR A 122 -1.66 5.99 -12.09
CA THR A 122 -2.48 6.06 -10.88
C THR A 122 -1.67 6.55 -9.68
N ALA A 123 -0.41 6.15 -9.56
CA ALA A 123 0.46 6.62 -8.48
C ALA A 123 0.72 8.14 -8.58
N ASP A 124 0.95 8.66 -9.79
CA ASP A 124 1.09 10.09 -10.05
C ASP A 124 -0.16 10.87 -9.68
N LEU A 125 -1.35 10.40 -10.05
CA LEU A 125 -2.61 11.05 -9.69
C LEU A 125 -2.83 11.06 -8.17
N LEU A 126 -2.50 9.97 -7.49
CA LEU A 126 -2.67 9.90 -6.03
C LEU A 126 -1.67 10.80 -5.30
N ILE A 127 -0.39 10.81 -5.68
CA ILE A 127 0.63 11.62 -5.00
C ILE A 127 0.50 13.11 -5.32
N ALA A 128 -0.01 13.47 -6.50
CA ALA A 128 -0.29 14.85 -6.89
C ALA A 128 -1.65 15.36 -6.38
N SER A 129 -2.48 14.50 -5.79
CA SER A 129 -3.76 14.90 -5.21
C SER A 129 -3.54 16.00 -4.16
N PRO A 130 -4.27 17.12 -4.20
CA PRO A 130 -4.20 18.15 -3.17
C PRO A 130 -4.40 17.58 -1.76
N SER A 131 -5.23 16.53 -1.65
CA SER A 131 -5.55 15.88 -0.38
C SER A 131 -4.54 14.84 0.10
N ILE A 132 -3.41 14.63 -0.59
CA ILE A 132 -2.40 13.64 -0.16
C ILE A 132 -1.89 13.91 1.26
N SER A 133 -1.81 15.20 1.63
CA SER A 133 -1.38 15.66 2.95
C SER A 133 -2.53 16.08 3.87
N ASP A 134 -3.79 15.86 3.45
CA ASP A 134 -4.97 16.16 4.27
C ASP A 134 -5.48 14.91 4.99
N GLU A 135 -6.29 15.11 6.02
CA GLU A 135 -7.11 14.04 6.58
C GLU A 135 -8.21 13.64 5.59
N ILE A 136 -8.39 12.34 5.35
CA ILE A 136 -9.37 11.84 4.39
C ILE A 136 -10.37 10.92 5.11
N THR A 137 -11.63 11.30 5.09
CA THR A 137 -12.73 10.49 5.62
C THR A 137 -13.10 9.38 4.63
N ARG A 138 -13.34 8.18 5.13
CA ARG A 138 -13.76 7.02 4.35
C ARG A 138 -14.79 6.16 5.08
N ASP A 139 -15.66 5.52 4.31
CA ASP A 139 -16.58 4.51 4.80
C ASP A 139 -15.90 3.14 4.80
N LEU A 140 -16.08 2.41 5.90
CA LEU A 140 -15.54 1.07 6.09
C LEU A 140 -16.61 0.09 6.55
N PRO A 141 -16.42 -1.21 6.27
CA PRO A 141 -17.14 -2.28 6.94
C PRO A 141 -17.17 -2.09 8.47
N ASP A 142 -18.36 -2.13 9.07
CA ASP A 142 -18.48 -2.33 10.50
C ASP A 142 -18.22 -3.81 10.83
N TYR A 143 -16.95 -4.12 11.09
CA TYR A 143 -16.52 -5.46 11.45
C TYR A 143 -17.09 -5.93 12.80
N GLN A 144 -17.26 -5.04 13.78
CA GLN A 144 -17.78 -5.43 15.10
C GLN A 144 -19.27 -5.79 15.00
N GLY A 145 -20.05 -4.96 14.30
CA GLY A 145 -21.45 -5.29 14.00
C GLY A 145 -21.57 -6.57 13.16
N TYR A 146 -20.72 -6.76 12.14
CA TYR A 146 -20.68 -8.01 11.38
C TYR A 146 -20.38 -9.23 12.26
N LEU A 147 -19.37 -9.13 13.14
CA LEU A 147 -18.96 -10.22 14.02
C LEU A 147 -20.08 -10.60 15.00
N ALA A 148 -20.78 -9.62 15.57
CA ALA A 148 -21.93 -9.87 16.43
C ALA A 148 -23.00 -10.74 15.73
N THR A 149 -23.37 -10.40 14.49
CA THR A 149 -24.36 -11.18 13.71
C THR A 149 -23.94 -12.61 13.36
N ARG A 150 -22.67 -12.99 13.56
CA ARG A 150 -22.13 -14.32 13.27
C ARG A 150 -21.89 -15.18 14.51
N LEU A 151 -21.87 -14.55 15.69
CA LEU A 151 -21.67 -15.21 16.97
C LEU A 151 -23.00 -15.54 17.68
N ASP A 152 -24.11 -14.96 17.21
CA ASP A 152 -25.48 -15.35 17.53
C ASP A 152 -25.92 -16.56 16.69
#